data_AF-A0A4S2T4Z5-F1
#
_entry.id   AF-A0A4S2T4Z5-F1
#
_cell.length_a   1.000
_cell.length_b   1.000
_cell.length_c   1.000
_cell.angle_alpha   90.00
_cell.angle_beta   90.00
_cell.angle_gamma   90.00
#
_symmetry.space_group_name_H-M   'P 1'
#
loop_
_entity.id
_entity.type
_entity.pdbx_description
1 polymer ?
#
loop_
_entity_poly.entity_id
_entity_poly.type
_entity_poly.pdbx_seq_one_letter_code
_entity_poly.pdbx_strand_id
1 'polypeptide(L)'
;MSLMLDWRGTPITHHAHVLFPRKWGRSAHSTEMVEGVVHGFHPTGRITVDVLRSSRPRETGGTGRTRYAVPAHSVTVVPAPAGLPAGNPGDAAPSPTPQAPSPAAPLELLTVDGTQYGPYPGQPTTATRCPYDTYLFTRGTAQRIVEDLHRDNCGLTAAFEYDGTLRFTWDATYRDESGTERVTPDAHGRYAIGGLWPWDFWPETGGATPQP
;
A
#
# COMPACT_ATOMS: atom_id res chain seq x y z
N MET A 1 -15.59 12.07 17.46
CA MET A 1 -14.42 11.23 17.10
C MET A 1 -14.74 10.56 15.79
N SER A 2 -14.00 10.86 14.73
CA SER A 2 -14.17 10.18 13.44
C SER A 2 -13.81 8.70 13.60
N LEU A 3 -14.66 7.81 13.09
CA LEU A 3 -14.43 6.38 13.09
C LEU A 3 -13.16 6.09 12.25
N MET A 4 -12.12 5.53 12.86
CA MET A 4 -10.96 5.06 12.08
C MET A 4 -11.27 3.70 11.50
N LEU A 5 -11.08 3.59 10.20
CA LEU A 5 -11.31 2.38 9.45
C LEU A 5 -9.97 1.83 8.95
N ASP A 6 -9.89 0.51 8.87
CA ASP A 6 -8.85 -0.14 8.10
C ASP A 6 -9.13 0.02 6.60
N TRP A 7 -8.22 -0.41 5.74
CA TRP A 7 -8.38 -0.26 4.28
C TRP A 7 -9.60 -1.00 3.71
N ARG A 8 -10.22 -1.92 4.46
CA ARG A 8 -11.44 -2.65 4.09
C ARG A 8 -12.72 -1.94 4.56
N GLY A 9 -12.60 -0.80 5.23
CA GLY A 9 -13.73 -0.16 5.89
C GLY A 9 -14.08 -0.78 7.24
N THR A 10 -13.22 -1.63 7.81
CA THR A 10 -13.46 -2.27 9.12
C THR A 10 -13.12 -1.30 10.23
N PRO A 11 -14.02 -1.04 11.20
CA PRO A 11 -13.73 -0.20 12.35
C PRO A 11 -12.53 -0.70 13.14
N ILE A 12 -11.55 0.19 13.33
CA ILE A 12 -10.40 -0.06 14.20
C ILE A 12 -10.77 0.40 15.60
N THR A 13 -10.91 -0.55 16.52
CA THR A 13 -11.24 -0.27 17.92
C THR A 13 -10.01 -0.35 18.82
N HIS A 14 -10.11 0.25 20.00
CA HIS A 14 -9.11 0.01 21.04
C HIS A 14 -9.05 -1.50 21.32
N HIS A 15 -7.84 -2.03 21.51
CA HIS A 15 -7.55 -3.47 21.64
C HIS A 15 -7.86 -4.35 20.42
N ALA A 16 -8.13 -3.78 19.24
CA ALA A 16 -8.23 -4.58 18.03
C ALA A 16 -6.89 -5.28 17.73
N HIS A 17 -6.95 -6.56 17.36
CA HIS A 17 -5.81 -7.26 16.78
C HIS A 17 -5.64 -6.78 15.34
N VAL A 18 -4.40 -6.42 14.99
CA VAL A 18 -4.09 -5.89 13.67
C VAL A 18 -2.83 -6.50 13.09
N LEU A 19 -2.84 -6.68 11.77
CA LEU A 19 -1.67 -7.01 10.98
C LEU A 19 -1.29 -5.80 10.13
N PHE A 20 0.01 -5.50 10.05
CA PHE A 20 0.47 -4.41 9.19
C PHE A 20 1.84 -4.74 8.57
N PRO A 21 2.07 -4.36 7.31
CA PRO A 21 3.37 -4.45 6.69
C PRO A 21 4.30 -3.38 7.28
N ARG A 22 5.54 -3.76 7.54
CA ARG A 22 6.61 -2.88 8.02
C ARG A 22 7.85 -3.10 7.18
N LYS A 23 8.42 -2.03 6.65
CA LYS A 23 9.73 -2.10 5.96
C LYS A 23 10.87 -2.23 6.97
N TRP A 24 11.85 -3.09 6.68
CA TRP A 24 12.98 -3.36 7.56
C TRP A 24 14.23 -2.55 7.20
N GLY A 25 14.70 -1.73 8.14
CA GLY A 25 15.95 -0.97 8.01
C GLY A 25 15.93 0.08 6.90
N ARG A 26 17.11 0.61 6.53
CA ARG A 26 17.28 1.62 5.46
C ARG A 26 17.08 1.06 4.04
N SER A 27 16.80 -0.23 3.90
CA SER A 27 16.62 -0.91 2.62
C SER A 27 15.13 -1.14 2.38
N ALA A 28 14.56 -0.42 1.41
CA ALA A 28 13.15 -0.46 1.07
C ALA A 28 12.66 -1.78 0.44
N HIS A 29 13.54 -2.79 0.34
CA HIS A 29 13.29 -4.02 -0.40
C HIS A 29 12.77 -5.19 0.45
N SER A 30 12.66 -5.03 1.77
CA SER A 30 12.14 -6.09 2.65
C SER A 30 10.99 -5.59 3.50
N THR A 31 9.81 -6.18 3.27
CA THR A 31 8.61 -5.98 4.06
C THR A 31 8.41 -7.16 4.99
N GLU A 32 8.27 -6.89 6.27
CA GLU A 32 7.86 -7.82 7.31
C GLU A 32 6.38 -7.59 7.65
N MET A 33 5.62 -8.67 7.85
CA MET A 33 4.30 -8.58 8.46
C MET A 33 4.42 -8.60 9.98
N VAL A 34 3.84 -7.59 10.63
CA VAL A 34 3.83 -7.44 12.09
C VAL A 34 2.42 -7.61 12.60
N GLU A 35 2.27 -8.40 13.66
CA GLU A 35 1.04 -8.55 14.42
C GLU A 35 1.12 -7.75 15.71
N GLY A 36 0.06 -7.02 16.03
CA GLY A 36 -0.02 -6.27 17.27
C GLY A 36 -1.44 -5.90 17.70
N VAL A 37 -1.53 -5.17 18.80
CA VAL A 37 -2.79 -4.72 19.40
C VAL A 37 -2.86 -3.20 19.42
N VAL A 38 -3.98 -2.64 18.99
CA VAL A 38 -4.20 -1.19 19.00
C VAL A 38 -4.31 -0.67 20.44
N HIS A 39 -3.47 0.30 20.78
CA HIS A 39 -3.39 0.96 22.08
C HIS A 39 -3.79 2.43 22.03
N GLY A 40 -3.77 3.08 20.87
CA GLY A 40 -3.98 4.53 20.81
C GLY A 40 -4.40 5.02 19.44
N PHE A 41 -5.03 6.18 19.43
CA PHE A 41 -5.51 6.85 18.23
C PHE A 41 -4.99 8.29 18.23
N HIS A 42 -4.45 8.73 17.10
CA HIS A 42 -4.00 10.09 16.90
C HIS A 42 -4.97 10.86 16.00
N PRO A 43 -5.20 12.17 16.23
CA PRO A 43 -6.05 12.99 15.38
C PRO A 43 -5.64 13.03 13.90
N THR A 44 -4.38 12.68 13.61
CA THR A 44 -3.80 12.62 12.26
C THR A 44 -4.14 11.33 11.49
N GLY A 45 -5.06 10.49 12.00
CA GLY A 45 -5.45 9.23 11.34
C GLY A 45 -4.47 8.08 11.55
N ARG A 46 -3.60 8.18 12.56
CA ARG A 46 -2.65 7.13 12.95
C ARG A 46 -3.12 6.39 14.18
N ILE A 47 -2.70 5.14 14.31
CA ILE A 47 -2.92 4.30 15.48
C ILE A 47 -1.60 3.85 16.07
N THR A 48 -1.55 3.75 17.40
CA THR A 48 -0.43 3.15 18.12
C THR A 48 -0.70 1.66 18.29
N VAL A 49 0.24 0.82 17.88
CA VAL A 49 0.14 -0.64 17.95
C VAL A 49 1.26 -1.20 18.83
N ASP A 50 0.89 -1.93 19.87
CA ASP A 50 1.81 -2.75 20.68
C ASP A 50 2.08 -4.08 19.94
N VAL A 51 3.34 -4.38 19.64
CA VAL A 51 3.68 -5.59 18.87
C VAL A 51 3.55 -6.87 19.71
N LEU A 52 2.86 -7.85 19.15
CA LEU A 52 2.72 -9.21 19.69
C LEU A 52 3.67 -10.20 19.02
N ARG A 53 3.74 -10.19 17.68
CA ARG A 53 4.56 -11.11 16.91
C ARG A 53 5.18 -10.41 15.70
N SER A 54 6.42 -10.80 15.40
CA SER A 54 7.15 -10.41 14.21
C SER A 54 7.68 -11.66 13.51
N SER A 55 7.65 -11.67 12.19
CA SER A 55 8.13 -12.80 11.37
C SER A 55 9.64 -13.03 11.47
N ARG A 56 10.43 -12.06 11.94
CA ARG A 56 11.87 -12.21 12.16
C ARG A 56 12.27 -12.03 13.64
N PRO A 57 13.18 -12.87 14.18
CA PRO A 57 13.67 -12.74 15.55
C PRO A 57 14.50 -11.47 15.76
N ARG A 58 14.41 -10.89 16.95
CA ARG A 58 15.16 -9.69 17.36
C ARG A 58 16.63 -10.07 17.65
N GLU A 59 17.59 -9.36 17.04
CA GLU A 59 19.03 -9.52 17.35
C GLU A 59 19.48 -8.82 18.64
N THR A 60 18.58 -8.22 19.43
CA THR A 60 19.01 -7.48 20.62
C THR A 60 17.96 -7.54 21.73
N GLY A 61 18.37 -8.08 22.87
CA GLY A 61 17.57 -8.31 24.07
C GLY A 61 17.05 -7.04 24.75
N GLY A 62 16.07 -6.38 24.12
CA GLY A 62 15.26 -5.35 24.74
C GLY A 62 13.90 -5.92 25.17
N THR A 63 13.66 -6.00 26.48
CA THR A 63 12.41 -6.46 27.11
C THR A 63 11.26 -5.43 27.07
N GLY A 64 11.41 -4.34 26.31
CA GLY A 64 10.37 -3.33 26.14
C GLY A 64 9.34 -3.72 25.09
N ARG A 65 8.04 -3.58 25.41
CA ARG A 65 6.93 -3.64 24.44
C ARG A 65 7.20 -2.64 23.33
N THR A 66 7.50 -3.14 22.14
CA THR A 66 7.76 -2.29 20.98
C THR A 66 6.45 -1.69 20.48
N ARG A 67 6.38 -0.37 20.40
CA ARG A 67 5.22 0.38 19.89
C ARG A 67 5.51 0.99 18.53
N TYR A 68 4.55 0.91 17.63
CA TYR A 68 4.60 1.58 16.33
C TYR A 68 3.40 2.50 16.16
N ALA A 69 3.65 3.73 15.67
CA ALA A 69 2.60 4.59 15.16
C ALA A 69 2.45 4.30 13.66
N VAL A 70 1.34 3.71 13.26
CA VAL A 70 1.05 3.34 11.86
C VAL A 70 -0.23 4.03 11.41
N PRO A 71 -0.34 4.43 10.14
CA PRO A 71 -1.61 4.95 9.63
C PRO A 71 -2.71 3.89 9.75
N ALA A 72 -3.93 4.32 10.09
CA ALA A 72 -5.10 3.43 10.20
C ALA A 72 -5.35 2.63 8.91
N HIS A 73 -5.17 3.27 7.75
CA HIS A 73 -5.32 2.62 6.45
C HIS A 73 -4.21 1.60 6.12
N SER A 74 -3.12 1.54 6.88
CA SER A 74 -2.03 0.59 6.65
C SER A 74 -2.18 -0.71 7.45
N VAL A 75 -3.21 -0.83 8.28
CA VAL A 75 -3.44 -2.03 9.08
C VAL A 75 -4.60 -2.84 8.52
N THR A 76 -4.62 -4.13 8.84
CA THR A 76 -5.76 -5.02 8.62
C THR A 76 -6.25 -5.47 9.98
N VAL A 77 -7.51 -5.21 10.31
CA VAL A 77 -8.11 -5.73 11.54
C VAL A 77 -8.27 -7.23 11.39
N VAL A 78 -7.69 -8.00 12.32
CA VAL A 78 -7.88 -9.44 12.42
C VAL A 78 -9.11 -9.65 13.29
N PRO A 79 -10.22 -10.17 12.74
CA PRO A 79 -11.37 -10.53 13.56
C PRO A 79 -10.93 -11.61 14.55
N ALA A 80 -11.27 -11.43 15.82
CA ALA A 80 -11.03 -12.48 16.82
C ALA A 80 -11.62 -13.80 16.30
N PRO A 81 -10.90 -14.93 16.41
CA PRO A 81 -11.39 -16.17 15.86
C PRO A 81 -12.69 -16.55 16.57
N ALA A 82 -13.82 -16.41 15.87
CA ALA A 82 -15.03 -17.14 16.17
C ALA A 82 -14.66 -18.62 15.96
N GLY A 83 -14.53 -19.35 17.06
CA GLY A 83 -14.01 -20.72 17.04
C GLY A 83 -14.75 -21.60 16.04
N LEU A 84 -13.99 -22.26 15.16
CA LEU A 84 -14.46 -23.37 14.34
C LEU A 84 -13.38 -24.46 14.22
N PRO A 85 -13.79 -25.74 14.12
CA PRO A 85 -12.99 -26.89 14.51
C PRO A 85 -12.01 -27.39 13.45
N ALA A 86 -11.04 -28.16 13.93
CA ALA A 86 -9.97 -28.80 13.18
C ALA A 86 -10.47 -29.80 12.11
N GLY A 87 -9.79 -29.81 10.95
CA GLY A 87 -9.87 -30.84 9.91
C GLY A 87 -8.52 -30.98 9.21
N ASN A 88 -8.00 -32.22 9.19
CA ASN A 88 -6.62 -32.65 8.98
C ASN A 88 -6.11 -32.65 7.50
N PRO A 89 -4.82 -32.94 7.25
CA PRO A 89 -4.09 -32.69 5.98
C PRO A 89 -4.11 -33.89 5.00
N GLY A 90 -3.83 -33.61 3.72
CA GLY A 90 -3.66 -34.63 2.68
C GLY A 90 -2.83 -34.12 1.49
N ASP A 91 -1.69 -34.78 1.32
CA ASP A 91 -0.63 -34.74 0.31
C ASP A 91 -1.02 -34.48 -1.17
N ALA A 92 -0.14 -33.77 -1.90
CA ALA A 92 0.39 -34.11 -3.24
C ALA A 92 1.00 -32.87 -3.94
N ALA A 93 2.32 -32.87 -4.14
CA ALA A 93 3.00 -31.93 -5.02
C ALA A 93 2.83 -32.34 -6.51
N PRO A 94 2.68 -31.38 -7.45
CA PRO A 94 2.95 -31.66 -8.86
C PRO A 94 4.16 -30.87 -9.42
N SER A 95 4.95 -31.58 -10.22
CA SER A 95 6.07 -31.11 -11.03
C SER A 95 5.67 -30.01 -12.04
N PRO A 96 6.61 -29.14 -12.47
CA PRO A 96 6.30 -28.01 -13.35
C PRO A 96 6.08 -28.48 -14.80
N THR A 97 4.90 -28.16 -15.34
CA THR A 97 4.60 -28.25 -16.79
C THR A 97 4.87 -26.87 -17.42
N PRO A 98 5.42 -26.77 -18.65
CA PRO A 98 5.75 -25.49 -19.27
C PRO A 98 4.50 -24.61 -19.48
N GLN A 99 4.44 -23.47 -18.79
CA GLN A 99 3.35 -22.50 -18.95
C GLN A 99 3.44 -21.79 -20.32
N ALA A 100 2.37 -21.89 -21.10
CA ALA A 100 2.09 -21.01 -22.23
C ALA A 100 1.98 -19.54 -21.75
N PRO A 101 2.26 -18.54 -22.60
CA PRO A 101 2.28 -17.14 -22.19
C PRO A 101 0.89 -16.69 -21.70
N SER A 102 0.85 -16.22 -20.45
CA SER A 102 -0.35 -15.68 -19.81
C SER A 102 -0.84 -14.42 -20.54
N PRO A 103 -2.15 -14.25 -20.80
CA PRO A 103 -2.68 -13.03 -21.42
C PRO A 103 -2.37 -11.81 -20.54
N ALA A 104 -1.98 -10.70 -21.17
CA ALA A 104 -1.69 -9.45 -20.48
C ALA A 104 -2.90 -9.00 -19.65
N ALA A 105 -2.70 -8.74 -18.35
CA ALA A 105 -3.76 -8.26 -17.47
C ALA A 105 -4.41 -6.98 -18.03
N PRO A 106 -5.74 -6.84 -17.94
CA PRO A 106 -6.45 -5.66 -18.46
C PRO A 106 -5.97 -4.37 -17.77
N LEU A 107 -6.06 -3.26 -18.49
CA LEU A 107 -5.79 -1.92 -17.94
C LEU A 107 -6.91 -1.50 -17.00
N GLU A 108 -6.54 -0.86 -15.90
CA GLU A 108 -7.44 -0.32 -14.89
C GLU A 108 -7.30 1.20 -14.83
N LEU A 109 -8.42 1.89 -14.61
CA LEU A 109 -8.44 3.35 -14.48
C LEU A 109 -8.32 3.70 -13.00
N LEU A 110 -7.25 4.38 -12.64
CA LEU A 110 -6.87 4.67 -11.26
C LEU A 110 -6.90 6.17 -10.98
N THR A 111 -7.11 6.52 -9.72
CA THR A 111 -6.90 7.86 -9.15
C THR A 111 -6.10 7.75 -7.86
N VAL A 112 -5.44 8.84 -7.47
CA VAL A 112 -4.89 8.93 -6.12
C VAL A 112 -6.05 9.17 -5.17
N ASP A 113 -6.24 8.28 -4.20
CA ASP A 113 -7.31 8.38 -3.21
C ASP A 113 -7.26 9.73 -2.49
N GLY A 114 -8.44 10.32 -2.28
CA GLY A 114 -8.59 11.67 -1.72
C GLY A 114 -8.26 12.82 -2.68
N THR A 115 -8.00 12.55 -3.96
CA THR A 115 -7.76 13.58 -4.99
C THR A 115 -8.81 13.56 -6.10
N GLN A 116 -8.90 14.66 -6.85
CA GLN A 116 -9.70 14.74 -8.08
C GLN A 116 -8.90 14.39 -9.34
N TYR A 117 -7.65 13.93 -9.19
CA TYR A 117 -6.72 13.75 -10.30
C TYR A 117 -6.81 12.34 -10.90
N GLY A 118 -6.78 12.25 -12.22
CA GLY A 118 -7.01 11.01 -12.96
C GLY A 118 -7.97 11.23 -14.14
N PRO A 119 -8.47 10.16 -14.77
CA PRO A 119 -8.04 8.77 -14.58
C PRO A 119 -6.64 8.50 -15.16
N TYR A 120 -5.93 7.59 -14.51
CA TYR A 120 -4.64 7.05 -14.94
C TYR A 120 -4.79 5.59 -15.38
N PRO A 121 -4.58 5.28 -16.66
CA PRO A 121 -4.55 3.90 -17.12
C PRO A 121 -3.30 3.18 -16.58
N GLY A 122 -3.49 2.23 -15.68
CA GLY A 122 -2.43 1.42 -15.07
C GLY A 122 -2.66 -0.07 -15.27
N GLN A 123 -1.58 -0.84 -15.45
CA GLN A 123 -1.66 -2.29 -15.49
C GLN A 123 -1.26 -2.87 -14.12
N PRO A 124 -2.11 -3.68 -13.47
CA PRO A 124 -1.79 -4.27 -12.18
C PRO A 124 -0.63 -5.26 -12.30
N THR A 125 0.27 -5.26 -11.32
CA THR A 125 1.39 -6.22 -11.25
C THR A 125 1.02 -7.54 -10.54
N THR A 126 -0.07 -7.53 -9.78
CA THR A 126 -0.59 -8.66 -9.00
C THR A 126 -2.03 -9.00 -9.41
N ALA A 127 -2.52 -10.19 -9.06
CA ALA A 127 -3.92 -10.56 -9.31
C ALA A 127 -4.87 -9.99 -8.23
N THR A 128 -4.39 -9.88 -7.00
CA THR A 128 -5.10 -9.24 -5.90
C THR A 128 -4.89 -7.73 -5.97
N ARG A 129 -5.91 -6.95 -5.57
CA ARG A 129 -5.85 -5.48 -5.50
C ARG A 129 -5.72 -5.01 -4.06
N CYS A 130 -4.82 -4.07 -3.85
CA CYS A 130 -4.60 -3.31 -2.64
C CYS A 130 -4.39 -1.84 -3.04
N PRO A 131 -4.84 -0.85 -2.24
CA PRO A 131 -4.62 0.56 -2.53
C PRO A 131 -3.14 0.91 -2.70
N TYR A 132 -2.21 0.19 -2.06
CA TYR A 132 -0.78 0.46 -2.19
C TYR A 132 -0.07 -0.39 -3.23
N ASP A 133 -0.83 -1.17 -4.02
CA ASP A 133 -0.23 -2.03 -5.02
C ASP A 133 0.53 -1.22 -6.08
N THR A 134 1.51 -1.92 -6.65
CA THR A 134 2.28 -1.40 -7.76
C THR A 134 1.53 -1.63 -9.06
N TYR A 135 1.33 -0.56 -9.81
CA TYR A 135 0.79 -0.59 -11.16
C TYR A 135 1.86 -0.15 -12.15
N LEU A 136 1.85 -0.75 -13.34
CA LEU A 136 2.70 -0.37 -14.45
C LEU A 136 2.01 0.72 -15.25
N PHE A 137 2.68 1.86 -15.37
CA PHE A 137 2.20 3.01 -16.12
C PHE A 137 3.09 3.26 -17.33
N THR A 138 2.49 3.67 -18.44
CA THR A 138 3.27 4.18 -19.58
C THR A 138 3.98 5.48 -19.19
N ARG A 139 5.05 5.85 -19.90
CA ARG A 139 5.76 7.12 -19.66
C ARG A 139 4.84 8.34 -19.66
N GLY A 140 3.90 8.40 -20.61
CA GLY A 140 2.93 9.50 -20.68
C GLY A 140 2.00 9.57 -19.48
N THR A 141 1.57 8.41 -18.96
CA THR A 141 0.72 8.36 -17.75
C THR A 141 1.53 8.72 -16.50
N ALA A 142 2.76 8.22 -16.39
CA ALA A 142 3.67 8.60 -15.32
C ALA A 142 3.95 10.11 -15.31
N GLN A 143 4.11 10.74 -16.48
CA GLN A 143 4.27 12.19 -16.56
C GLN A 143 3.05 12.96 -16.05
N ARG A 144 1.83 12.54 -16.41
CA ARG A 144 0.60 13.15 -15.89
C ARG A 144 0.51 13.05 -14.37
N ILE A 145 0.84 11.88 -13.80
CA ILE A 145 0.89 11.67 -12.35
C ILE A 145 1.86 12.67 -11.69
N VAL A 146 3.05 12.87 -12.27
CA VAL A 146 4.04 13.84 -11.75
C VAL A 146 3.53 15.27 -11.80
N GLU A 147 2.90 15.67 -12.92
CA GLU A 147 2.33 17.00 -13.08
C GLU A 147 1.22 17.27 -12.06
N ASP A 148 0.35 16.30 -11.82
CA ASP A 148 -0.74 16.41 -10.84
C ASP A 148 -0.22 16.39 -9.39
N LEU A 149 0.83 15.60 -9.07
CA LEU A 149 1.50 15.65 -7.77
C LEU A 149 2.06 17.04 -7.45
N HIS A 150 2.64 17.72 -8.44
CA HIS A 150 3.17 19.08 -8.24
C HIS A 150 2.08 20.13 -8.00
N ARG A 151 0.83 19.86 -8.36
CA ARG A 151 -0.31 20.76 -8.07
C ARG A 151 -0.81 20.61 -6.64
N ASP A 152 -0.68 19.42 -6.06
CA ASP A 152 -1.22 19.11 -4.73
C ASP A 152 -0.35 19.65 -3.58
N ASN A 153 0.94 19.90 -3.85
CA ASN A 153 1.91 20.47 -2.90
C ASN A 153 1.93 19.77 -1.53
N CYS A 154 1.75 18.43 -1.53
CA CYS A 154 1.57 17.62 -0.34
C CYS A 154 2.90 17.15 0.31
N GLY A 155 4.03 17.79 -0.02
CA GLY A 155 5.36 17.39 0.47
C GLY A 155 5.97 16.18 -0.28
N LEU A 156 5.30 15.69 -1.33
CA LEU A 156 5.81 14.70 -2.29
C LEU A 156 6.00 15.35 -3.66
N THR A 157 7.17 15.14 -4.25
CA THR A 157 7.54 15.65 -5.58
C THR A 157 8.17 14.53 -6.40
N ALA A 158 8.21 14.70 -7.72
CA ALA A 158 8.81 13.70 -8.59
C ALA A 158 9.46 14.33 -9.83
N ALA A 159 10.55 13.76 -10.30
CA ALA A 159 11.24 14.23 -11.49
C ALA A 159 11.83 13.07 -12.29
N PHE A 160 11.77 13.18 -13.63
CA PHE A 160 12.52 12.28 -14.49
C PHE A 160 13.98 12.70 -14.54
N GLU A 161 14.88 11.75 -14.31
CA GLU A 161 16.30 11.90 -14.50
C GLU A 161 16.69 11.75 -15.98
N TYR A 162 17.94 12.11 -16.31
CA TYR A 162 18.45 12.07 -17.69
C TYR A 162 18.43 10.66 -18.30
N ASP A 163 18.63 9.63 -17.47
CA ASP A 163 18.58 8.21 -17.85
C ASP A 163 17.15 7.68 -18.04
N GLY A 164 16.13 8.52 -17.82
CA GLY A 164 14.73 8.14 -17.89
C GLY A 164 14.17 7.50 -16.61
N THR A 165 14.95 7.38 -15.54
CA THR A 165 14.49 6.96 -14.21
C THR A 165 13.56 8.01 -13.63
N LEU A 166 12.43 7.61 -13.06
CA LEU A 166 11.56 8.49 -12.30
C LEU A 166 11.99 8.50 -10.83
N ARG A 167 12.34 9.67 -10.29
CA ARG A 167 12.70 9.83 -8.87
C ARG A 167 11.62 10.58 -8.13
N PHE A 168 11.04 9.93 -7.13
CA PHE A 168 10.19 10.54 -6.12
C PHE A 168 11.04 11.06 -4.96
N THR A 169 10.70 12.23 -4.43
CA THR A 169 11.32 12.84 -3.25
C THR A 169 10.21 13.32 -2.34
N TRP A 170 10.29 12.99 -1.06
CA TRP A 170 9.36 13.48 -0.06
C TRP A 170 10.07 14.01 1.17
N ASP A 171 9.42 14.94 1.87
CA ASP A 171 9.89 15.48 3.14
C ASP A 171 9.17 14.85 4.35
N ALA A 172 9.53 15.35 5.54
CA ALA A 172 8.99 14.88 6.82
C ALA A 172 7.48 15.15 7.01
N THR A 173 6.89 16.03 6.19
CA THR A 173 5.45 16.35 6.23
C THR A 173 4.62 15.27 5.53
N TYR A 174 5.18 14.65 4.50
CA TYR A 174 4.52 13.59 3.74
C TYR A 174 4.63 12.22 4.42
N ARG A 175 5.83 11.86 4.86
CA ARG A 175 6.12 10.70 5.72
C ARG A 175 6.99 11.23 6.83
N ASP A 176 6.85 10.76 8.06
CA ASP A 176 7.56 11.31 9.25
C ASP A 176 9.10 11.40 9.11
N GLU A 177 9.66 10.87 8.03
CA GLU A 177 11.02 11.07 7.56
C GLU A 177 11.05 11.49 6.07
N SER A 178 12.00 12.36 5.72
CA SER A 178 12.33 12.65 4.32
C SER A 178 12.96 11.45 3.63
N GLY A 179 12.66 11.24 2.36
CA GLY A 179 13.21 10.12 1.60
C GLY A 179 13.08 10.28 0.10
N THR A 180 13.61 9.29 -0.61
CA THR A 180 13.56 9.22 -2.07
C THR A 180 13.28 7.81 -2.54
N GLU A 181 12.58 7.67 -3.66
CA GLU A 181 12.34 6.40 -4.34
C GLU A 181 12.64 6.54 -5.82
N ARG A 182 13.30 5.53 -6.41
CA ARG A 182 13.66 5.51 -7.82
C ARG A 182 12.89 4.39 -8.52
N VAL A 183 12.24 4.73 -9.62
CA VAL A 183 11.50 3.81 -10.48
C VAL A 183 12.13 3.82 -11.86
N THR A 184 12.83 2.75 -12.18
CA THR A 184 13.38 2.52 -13.52
C THR A 184 12.28 1.94 -14.43
N PRO A 185 12.17 2.38 -15.69
CA PRO A 185 11.25 1.76 -16.62
C PRO A 185 11.64 0.30 -16.89
N ASP A 186 10.65 -0.56 -17.14
CA ASP A 186 10.87 -1.93 -17.60
C ASP A 186 11.34 -1.98 -19.06
N ALA A 187 11.59 -3.18 -19.58
CA ALA A 187 11.98 -3.40 -20.97
C ALA A 187 10.98 -2.87 -22.02
N HIS A 188 9.74 -2.58 -21.60
CA HIS A 188 8.68 -2.01 -22.43
C HIS A 188 8.46 -0.50 -22.17
N GLY A 189 9.32 0.14 -21.37
CA GLY A 189 9.23 1.57 -21.07
C GLY A 189 8.15 1.92 -20.03
N ARG A 190 7.67 0.94 -19.25
CA ARG A 190 6.62 1.12 -18.23
C ARG A 190 7.21 1.30 -16.84
N TYR A 191 6.61 2.18 -16.05
CA TYR A 191 7.05 2.55 -14.71
C TYR A 191 6.19 1.85 -13.67
N ALA A 192 6.84 1.09 -12.78
CA ALA A 192 6.19 0.40 -11.68
C ALA A 192 6.01 1.36 -10.49
N ILE A 193 4.84 1.97 -10.36
CA ILE A 193 4.55 2.99 -9.34
C ILE A 193 3.53 2.41 -8.35
N GLY A 194 3.86 2.43 -7.06
CA GLY A 194 3.02 1.93 -5.98
C GLY A 194 3.61 2.25 -4.62
N GLY A 195 2.85 2.00 -3.57
CA GLY A 195 3.34 2.11 -2.19
C GLY A 195 3.65 3.52 -1.70
N LEU A 196 3.49 4.58 -2.52
CA LEU A 196 3.70 5.97 -2.13
C LEU A 196 2.44 6.60 -1.54
N TRP A 197 1.31 6.39 -2.20
CA TRP A 197 -0.05 6.82 -1.84
C TRP A 197 -1.04 5.67 -2.09
N PRO A 198 -2.26 5.72 -1.53
CA PRO A 198 -3.30 4.80 -1.90
C PRO A 198 -3.88 5.15 -3.27
N TRP A 199 -4.04 4.14 -4.11
CA TRP A 199 -4.84 4.16 -5.32
C TRP A 199 -6.29 3.89 -4.99
N ASP A 200 -7.19 4.60 -5.65
CA ASP A 200 -8.59 4.24 -5.75
C ASP A 200 -8.97 4.00 -7.22
N PHE A 201 -10.06 3.29 -7.45
CA PHE A 201 -10.59 3.09 -8.79
C PHE A 201 -11.29 4.35 -9.26
N TRP A 202 -11.04 4.74 -10.50
CA TRP A 202 -11.81 5.82 -11.11
C TRP A 202 -13.28 5.38 -11.19
N PRO A 203 -14.23 6.15 -10.65
CA PRO A 203 -15.63 5.83 -10.82
C PRO A 203 -15.96 5.90 -12.31
N GLU A 204 -16.21 4.73 -12.93
CA GLU A 204 -16.89 4.72 -14.22
C GLU A 204 -18.19 5.49 -14.02
N THR A 205 -18.40 6.54 -14.81
CA THR A 205 -19.54 7.44 -14.62
C THR A 205 -20.84 6.70 -14.97
N GLY A 206 -21.36 5.92 -14.01
CA GLY A 206 -22.74 5.46 -13.95
C GLY A 206 -23.53 6.48 -13.15
N GLY A 207 -24.44 7.18 -13.83
CA GLY A 207 -25.05 8.43 -13.38
C GLY A 207 -25.57 8.46 -11.95
N ALA A 208 -25.24 9.53 -11.23
CA ALA A 208 -26.01 10.01 -10.11
C ALA A 208 -26.45 11.44 -10.42
N THR A 209 -27.75 11.56 -10.64
CA THR A 209 -28.59 12.77 -10.77
C THR A 209 -28.16 13.94 -9.87
N PRO A 210 -28.22 15.20 -10.36
CA PRO A 210 -28.13 16.35 -9.47
C PRO A 210 -29.35 16.35 -8.54
N GLN A 211 -29.13 16.31 -7.23
CA GLN A 211 -30.21 16.61 -6.28
C GLN A 211 -30.23 18.12 -5.96
N PRO A 212 -31.45 18.68 -5.80
CA PRO A 212 -31.71 20.12 -5.76
C PRO A 212 -31.23 20.83 -4.49
#